data_AF-A0A7K4JTL4-F1
#
_entry.id   AF-A0A7K4JTL4-F1
#
_cell.length_a   1.000
_cell.length_b   1.000
_cell.length_c   1.000
_cell.angle_alpha   90.00
_cell.angle_beta   90.00
_cell.angle_gamma   90.00
#
_symmetry.space_group_name_H-M   'P 1'
#
loop_
_entity.id
_entity.type
_entity.pdbx_description
1 polymer ?
#
loop_
_entity_poly.entity_id
_entity_poly.type
_entity_poly.pdbx_seq_one_letter_code
_entity_poly.pdbx_strand_id
1 'polypeptide(L)'
;MAEAAAGMRWPLPMVLCPVANFVFYSSIYLSSLFLAALSVERYLGVVFPLRFKARGRLGRVVATSVVLWLLAGAHCSVVFVAQYHGGG
;
A
#
# COMPACT_ATOMS: atom_id res chain seq x y z
N MET A 1 6.41 -2.49 16.82
CA MET A 1 5.77 -2.48 18.17
C MET A 1 5.58 -3.88 18.77
N ALA A 2 5.61 -4.98 17.99
CA ALA A 2 5.68 -6.34 18.53
C ALA A 2 7.12 -6.78 18.88
N GLU A 3 8.11 -6.35 18.09
CA GLU A 3 9.55 -6.68 18.25
C GLU A 3 10.17 -6.25 19.59
N ALA A 4 9.67 -5.17 20.19
CA ALA A 4 10.18 -4.64 21.45
C ALA A 4 9.74 -5.48 22.65
N ALA A 5 8.61 -6.19 22.56
CA ALA A 5 8.07 -7.02 23.64
C ALA A 5 8.68 -8.44 23.66
N ALA A 6 9.27 -8.90 22.54
CA ALA A 6 9.87 -10.23 22.41
C ALA A 6 11.40 -10.26 22.59
N GLY A 7 12.01 -9.16 23.04
CA GLY A 7 13.46 -9.07 23.23
C GLY A 7 14.26 -9.08 21.92
N MET A 8 13.79 -8.39 20.88
CA MET A 8 14.39 -8.35 19.53
C MET A 8 14.42 -9.71 18.80
N ARG A 9 13.64 -10.69 19.25
CA ARG A 9 13.45 -11.97 18.56
C ARG A 9 12.05 -12.03 17.95
N TRP A 10 11.99 -12.17 16.63
CA TRP A 10 10.74 -12.33 15.88
C TRP A 10 10.09 -13.68 16.27
N PRO A 11 8.93 -13.71 16.95
CA PRO A 11 8.32 -14.94 17.47
C PRO A 11 7.48 -15.70 16.43
N LEU A 12 7.22 -15.06 15.29
CA LEU A 12 6.50 -15.65 14.16
C LEU A 12 7.48 -16.45 13.27
N PRO A 13 6.97 -17.25 12.32
CA PRO A 13 7.82 -17.97 11.39
C PRO A 13 8.77 -17.02 10.66
N MET A 14 9.99 -17.49 10.39
CA MET A 14 11.06 -16.71 9.75
C MET A 14 10.59 -16.03 8.45
N VAL A 15 9.66 -16.66 7.72
CA VAL A 15 9.09 -16.14 6.47
C VAL A 15 8.17 -14.94 6.66
N LEU A 16 7.59 -14.74 7.85
CA LEU A 16 6.70 -13.59 8.12
C LEU A 16 7.46 -12.30 8.39
N CYS A 17 8.74 -12.38 8.80
CA CYS A 17 9.58 -11.21 9.04
C CYS A 17 9.78 -10.34 7.77
N PRO A 18 10.27 -10.88 6.63
CA PRO A 18 10.43 -10.09 5.41
C PRO A 18 9.08 -9.67 4.80
N VAL A 19 8.01 -10.46 4.98
CA VAL A 19 6.67 -10.14 4.51
C VAL A 19 6.08 -8.95 5.24
N ALA A 20 6.14 -8.94 6.57
CA ALA A 20 5.67 -7.82 7.37
C ALA A 20 6.41 -6.53 7.00
N ASN A 21 7.74 -6.62 6.83
CA ASN A 21 8.55 -5.50 6.38
C ASN A 21 8.12 -4.96 5.01
N PHE A 22 7.93 -5.85 4.03
CA PHE A 22 7.47 -5.47 2.68
C PHE A 22 6.10 -4.78 2.71
N VAL A 23 5.14 -5.31 3.48
CA VAL A 23 3.80 -4.73 3.61
C VAL A 23 3.87 -3.34 4.26
N PHE A 24 4.69 -3.18 5.30
CA PHE A 24 4.88 -1.87 5.96
C PHE A 24 5.42 -0.82 5.00
N TYR A 25 6.53 -1.11 4.31
CA TYR A 25 7.13 -0.16 3.37
C TYR A 25 6.19 0.14 2.20
N SER A 26 5.57 -0.89 1.62
CA SER A 26 4.59 -0.74 0.54
C SER A 26 3.46 0.19 0.96
N SER A 27 2.84 -0.04 2.12
CA SER A 27 1.76 0.80 2.66
C SER A 27 2.18 2.27 2.84
N ILE A 28 3.40 2.51 3.36
CA ILE A 28 3.94 3.87 3.50
C ILE A 28 4.07 4.55 2.13
N TYR A 29 4.71 3.89 1.15
CA TYR A 29 4.88 4.46 -0.18
C TYR A 29 3.55 4.72 -0.88
N LEU A 30 2.60 3.79 -0.77
CA LEU A 30 1.24 3.94 -1.32
C LEU A 30 0.53 5.16 -0.72
N SER A 31 0.59 5.32 0.60
CA SER A 31 0.00 6.46 1.29
C SER A 31 0.66 7.77 0.87
N SER A 32 1.99 7.83 0.80
CA SER A 32 2.72 9.02 0.35
C SER A 32 2.37 9.41 -1.08
N LEU A 33 2.32 8.45 -2.00
CA LEU A 33 1.93 8.67 -3.40
C LEU A 33 0.48 9.12 -3.51
N PHE A 34 -0.43 8.55 -2.71
CA PHE A 34 -1.82 8.95 -2.68
C PHE A 34 -2.00 10.39 -2.17
N LEU A 35 -1.26 10.76 -1.12
CA LEU A 35 -1.23 12.12 -0.59
C LEU A 35 -0.65 13.12 -1.60
N ALA A 36 0.40 12.74 -2.33
CA ALA A 36 0.97 13.55 -3.40
C ALA A 36 -0.02 13.74 -4.56
N ALA A 37 -0.73 12.69 -4.97
CA ALA A 37 -1.77 12.81 -5.99
C ALA A 37 -2.92 13.72 -5.52
N LEU A 38 -3.37 13.57 -4.27
CA LEU A 38 -4.41 14.42 -3.69
C LEU A 38 -3.99 15.90 -3.62
N SER A 39 -2.72 16.18 -3.30
CA SER A 39 -2.20 17.55 -3.24
C SER A 39 -2.16 18.19 -4.62
N VAL A 40 -1.71 17.46 -5.63
CA VAL A 40 -1.71 17.90 -7.04
C VAL A 40 -3.13 18.17 -7.52
N GLU A 41 -4.10 17.33 -7.18
CA GLU A 41 -5.49 17.55 -7.57
C GLU A 41 -6.13 18.75 -6.89
N ARG A 42 -5.81 18.99 -5.61
CA ARG A 42 -6.28 20.21 -4.94
C ARG A 42 -5.66 21.44 -5.58
N TYR A 43 -4.40 21.36 -6.00
CA TYR A 43 -3.71 22.42 -6.72
C TYR A 43 -4.33 22.69 -8.09
N LEU A 44 -4.56 21.66 -8.91
CA LEU A 44 -5.23 21.80 -10.21
C LEU A 44 -6.68 22.29 -10.08
N GLY A 45 -7.40 21.89 -9.03
CA GLY A 45 -8.76 22.36 -8.78
C GLY A 45 -8.83 23.86 -8.46
N VAL A 46 -7.78 24.42 -7.86
CA VAL A 46 -7.65 25.85 -7.59
C VAL A 46 -7.23 26.62 -8.84
N VAL A 47 -6.26 26.10 -9.60
CA VAL A 47 -5.69 26.79 -10.78
C VAL A 47 -6.61 26.66 -12.02
N PHE A 48 -7.31 25.53 -12.20
CA PHE A 48 -8.15 25.25 -13.37
C PHE A 48 -9.58 24.82 -12.99
N PRO A 49 -10.42 25.74 -12.48
CA PRO A 49 -11.76 25.42 -11.95
C PRO A 49 -12.76 24.89 -13.00
N LEU A 50 -12.53 25.12 -14.30
CA LEU A 50 -13.53 24.92 -15.37
C LEU A 50 -13.34 23.67 -16.24
N ARG A 51 -12.16 23.03 -16.26
CA ARG A 51 -11.89 21.89 -17.17
C ARG A 51 -11.75 20.54 -16.45
N PHE A 52 -11.53 20.52 -15.13
CA PHE A 52 -11.12 19.30 -14.41
C PHE A 52 -12.15 18.67 -13.48
N LYS A 53 -13.33 19.27 -13.30
CA LYS A 53 -14.31 18.88 -12.28
C LYS A 53 -14.85 17.45 -12.41
N ALA A 54 -14.76 16.83 -13.60
CA ALA A 54 -15.21 15.45 -13.85
C ALA A 54 -14.07 14.40 -13.96
N ARG A 55 -12.88 14.77 -14.49
CA ARG A 55 -11.82 13.80 -14.80
C ARG A 55 -10.87 13.52 -13.63
N GLY A 56 -10.59 14.52 -12.78
CA GLY A 56 -9.67 14.36 -11.64
C GLY A 56 -10.21 13.41 -10.57
N ARG A 57 -11.50 13.56 -10.21
CA ARG A 57 -12.15 12.72 -9.19
C ARG A 57 -12.20 11.25 -9.61
N LEU A 58 -12.42 10.96 -10.89
CA LEU A 58 -12.36 9.60 -11.44
C LEU A 58 -10.93 9.06 -11.41
N GLY A 59 -9.95 9.85 -11.84
CA GLY A 59 -8.54 9.45 -11.85
C GLY A 59 -8.03 9.05 -10.47
N ARG A 60 -8.38 9.80 -9.43
CA ARG A 60 -8.00 9.50 -8.04
C ARG A 60 -8.67 8.25 -7.51
N VAL A 61 -9.98 8.12 -7.72
CA VAL A 61 -10.75 6.93 -7.29
C VAL A 61 -10.23 5.68 -7.98
N VAL A 62 -9.98 5.76 -9.29
CA VAL A 62 -9.37 4.68 -10.08
C VAL A 62 -7.95 4.39 -9.58
N ALA A 63 -7.12 5.39 -9.30
CA ALA A 63 -5.78 5.19 -8.76
C ALA A 63 -5.81 4.48 -7.39
N THR A 64 -6.63 4.93 -6.44
CA THR A 64 -6.81 4.20 -5.17
C THR A 64 -7.33 2.80 -5.39
N SER A 65 -8.30 2.62 -6.28
CA SER A 65 -8.89 1.32 -6.55
C SER A 65 -7.84 0.37 -7.11
N VAL A 66 -7.06 0.79 -8.11
CA VAL A 66 -5.95 0.02 -8.69
C VAL A 66 -4.90 -0.29 -7.65
N VAL A 67 -4.53 0.68 -6.81
CA VAL A 67 -3.55 0.50 -5.74
C VAL A 67 -4.04 -0.53 -4.70
N LEU A 68 -5.30 -0.42 -4.27
CA LEU A 68 -5.92 -1.39 -3.37
C LEU A 68 -6.00 -2.77 -3.99
N TRP A 69 -6.31 -2.86 -5.28
CA TRP A 69 -6.36 -4.12 -6.02
C TRP A 69 -4.99 -4.79 -6.10
N LEU A 70 -3.95 -4.02 -6.44
CA LEU A 70 -2.57 -4.50 -6.49
C LEU A 70 -2.06 -4.91 -5.11
N LEU A 71 -2.36 -4.14 -4.07
CA LEU A 71 -1.99 -4.48 -2.70
C LEU A 71 -2.70 -5.76 -2.25
N ALA A 72 -4.00 -5.89 -2.50
CA ALA A 72 -4.76 -7.10 -2.17
C ALA A 72 -4.23 -8.32 -2.93
N GLY A 73 -3.96 -8.17 -4.22
CA GLY A 73 -3.35 -9.22 -5.04
C GLY A 73 -1.96 -9.61 -4.55
N ALA A 74 -1.11 -8.62 -4.25
CA ALA A 74 0.22 -8.83 -3.70
C ALA A 74 0.14 -9.51 -2.32
N HIS A 75 -0.77 -9.09 -1.45
CA HIS A 75 -0.96 -9.68 -0.13
C HIS A 75 -1.43 -11.14 -0.24
N CYS A 76 -2.42 -11.42 -1.09
CA CYS A 76 -2.88 -12.79 -1.36
C CYS A 76 -1.77 -13.67 -1.98
N SER A 77 -1.02 -13.14 -2.96
CA SER A 77 0.08 -13.85 -3.60
C SER A 77 1.22 -14.14 -2.64
N VAL A 78 1.60 -13.18 -1.80
CA VAL A 78 2.67 -13.33 -0.81
C VAL A 78 2.25 -14.33 0.26
N VAL A 79 1.00 -14.28 0.72
CA VAL A 79 0.46 -15.28 1.65
C VAL A 79 0.50 -16.67 1.03
N PHE A 80 0.09 -16.83 -0.24
CA PHE A 80 0.11 -18.12 -0.93
C PHE A 80 1.54 -18.67 -1.09
N VAL A 81 2.47 -17.84 -1.56
CA VAL A 81 3.89 -18.22 -1.72
C VAL A 81 4.52 -18.54 -0.36
N ALA A 82 4.23 -17.78 0.68
CA ALA A 82 4.75 -18.02 2.03
C ALA A 82 4.21 -19.32 2.64
N GLN A 83 2.92 -19.65 2.42
CA GLN A 83 2.36 -20.94 2.83
C GLN A 83 3.02 -22.12 2.10
N TYR A 84 3.31 -21.96 0.80
CA TYR A 84 3.91 -23.02 -0.02
C TYR A 84 5.39 -23.27 0.33
N HIS A 85 6.15 -22.22 0.64
CA HIS A 85 7.57 -22.33 1.02
C HIS A 85 7.80 -22.72 2.49
N GLY A 86 6.78 -22.62 3.36
CA GLY A 86 6.87 -22.97 4.78
C GLY A 86 6.47 -24.41 5.12
N GLY A 87 6.03 -25.19 4.12
CA GLY A 87 5.57 -26.58 4.29
C GLY A 87 6.60 -27.66 3.93
N GLY A 88 7.89 -27.33 3.86
CA GLY A 88 8.99 -28.26 3.54
C GLY A 88 9.93 -28.48 4.71
#